data_AF-A0A9W4X3B2-F1
#
_entry.id   AF-A0A9W4X3B2-F1
#
_cell.length_a   1.000
_cell.length_b   1.000
_cell.length_c   1.000
_cell.angle_alpha   90.00
_cell.angle_beta   90.00
_cell.angle_gamma   90.00
#
_symmetry.space_group_name_H-M   'P 1'
#
loop_
_entity.id
_entity.type
_entity.pdbx_description
1 polymer ?
#
loop_
_entity_poly.entity_id
_entity_poly.type
_entity_poly.pdbx_seq_one_letter_code
_entity_poly.pdbx_strand_id
1 'polypeptide(L)'
;MIEKIVADYISFIRTFETLLKKKYKQDINPCSFSSTFFERKGTIEGIEYYFHGSGCTANKDGVIYDYDISINEIAFSQWKFSEFVRTHPEYQKLNYSDDFIEYELYQLISKGVLDWVIIENTENPSFGCVFMSYRVLEEPPFLID
;
A
#
# COMPACT_ATOMS: atom_id res chain seq x y z
N MET A 1 -5.09 -16.45 5.61
CA MET A 1 -6.23 -15.49 5.70
C MET A 1 -5.74 -14.08 5.43
N ILE A 2 -4.67 -13.63 6.14
CA ILE A 2 -3.97 -12.37 5.86
C ILE A 2 -3.47 -12.29 4.41
N GLU A 3 -2.96 -13.38 3.85
CA GLU A 3 -2.53 -13.43 2.44
C GLU A 3 -3.59 -12.90 1.44
N LYS A 4 -4.85 -13.30 1.64
CA LYS A 4 -5.96 -12.81 0.81
C LYS A 4 -6.23 -11.32 1.04
N ILE A 5 -6.15 -10.87 2.30
CA ILE A 5 -6.37 -9.47 2.67
C ILE A 5 -5.27 -8.58 2.06
N VAL A 6 -4.03 -9.04 2.05
CA VAL A 6 -2.90 -8.39 1.36
C VAL A 6 -3.15 -8.34 -0.14
N ALA A 7 -3.59 -9.44 -0.76
CA ALA A 7 -3.93 -9.46 -2.18
C ALA A 7 -5.04 -8.45 -2.55
N ASP A 8 -6.10 -8.36 -1.73
CA ASP A 8 -7.19 -7.40 -1.96
C ASP A 8 -6.72 -5.95 -1.82
N TYR A 9 -5.89 -5.67 -0.81
CA TYR A 9 -5.26 -4.37 -0.59
C TYR A 9 -4.42 -3.93 -1.80
N ILE A 10 -3.56 -4.82 -2.30
CA ILE A 10 -2.69 -4.57 -3.47
C ILE A 10 -3.53 -4.39 -4.75
N SER A 11 -4.52 -5.26 -4.96
CA SER A 11 -5.39 -5.22 -6.13
C SER A 11 -6.15 -3.89 -6.25
N PHE A 12 -6.67 -3.38 -5.13
CA PHE A 12 -7.29 -2.06 -5.09
C PHE A 12 -6.29 -0.96 -5.51
N ILE A 13 -5.09 -0.96 -4.93
CA ILE A 13 -4.06 0.04 -5.22
C ILE A 13 -3.71 0.05 -6.72
N ARG A 14 -3.47 -1.12 -7.33
CA ARG A 14 -3.16 -1.22 -8.76
C ARG A 14 -4.31 -0.76 -9.66
N THR A 15 -5.55 -1.08 -9.28
CA THR A 15 -6.74 -0.60 -9.98
C THR A 15 -6.82 0.93 -9.92
N PHE A 16 -6.63 1.50 -8.73
CA PHE A 16 -6.60 2.94 -8.51
C PHE A 16 -5.48 3.63 -9.31
N GLU A 17 -4.26 3.09 -9.31
CA GLU A 17 -3.15 3.62 -10.12
C GLU A 17 -3.48 3.63 -11.62
N THR A 18 -4.15 2.59 -12.10
CA THR A 18 -4.60 2.49 -13.50
C THR A 18 -5.61 3.58 -13.85
N LEU A 19 -6.56 3.86 -12.95
CA LEU A 19 -7.52 4.95 -13.12
C LEU A 19 -6.82 6.31 -13.22
N LEU A 20 -5.81 6.56 -12.38
CA LEU A 20 -5.03 7.78 -12.41
C LEU A 20 -4.23 7.92 -13.71
N LYS A 21 -3.52 6.86 -14.13
CA LYS A 21 -2.80 6.81 -15.41
C LYS A 21 -3.71 7.17 -16.59
N LYS A 22 -4.91 6.58 -16.62
CA LYS A 22 -5.93 6.85 -17.65
C LYS A 22 -6.42 8.30 -17.60
N LYS A 23 -6.75 8.84 -16.41
CA LYS A 23 -7.24 10.22 -16.24
C LYS A 23 -6.21 11.25 -16.70
N TYR A 24 -4.94 11.04 -16.36
CA TYR A 24 -3.85 11.99 -16.65
C TYR A 24 -3.09 11.69 -17.95
N LYS A 25 -3.47 10.64 -18.68
CA LYS A 25 -2.82 10.19 -19.92
C LYS A 25 -1.31 9.99 -19.73
N GLN A 26 -0.94 9.40 -18.60
CA GLN A 26 0.43 9.07 -18.23
C GLN A 26 0.58 7.55 -18.17
N ASP A 27 1.68 7.02 -18.68
CA ASP A 27 2.03 5.60 -18.57
C ASP A 27 3.04 5.30 -17.44
N ILE A 28 3.51 6.36 -16.79
CA ILE A 28 4.41 6.28 -15.64
C ILE A 28 3.63 6.15 -14.33
N ASN A 29 4.32 5.82 -13.24
CA ASN A 29 3.68 5.66 -11.93
C ASN A 29 3.09 6.98 -11.40
N PRO A 30 1.84 6.99 -10.85
CA PRO A 30 1.20 8.18 -10.31
C PRO A 30 2.00 9.00 -9.30
N CYS A 31 2.72 8.37 -8.38
CA CYS A 31 3.55 9.10 -7.43
C CYS A 31 4.70 9.84 -8.15
N SER A 32 5.27 9.26 -9.21
CA SER A 32 6.37 9.89 -9.97
C SER A 32 5.97 11.20 -10.67
N PHE A 33 4.70 11.37 -11.03
CA PHE A 33 4.21 12.58 -11.71
C PHE A 33 3.28 13.45 -10.84
N SER A 34 2.99 13.01 -9.61
CA SER A 34 2.19 13.74 -8.63
C SER A 34 2.77 15.10 -8.22
N SER A 35 4.09 15.28 -8.35
CA SER A 35 4.78 16.54 -8.01
C SER A 35 4.71 17.59 -9.12
N THR A 36 4.34 17.21 -10.34
CA THR A 36 4.59 18.01 -11.54
C THR A 36 3.36 18.24 -12.42
N PHE A 37 2.37 17.33 -12.43
CA PHE A 37 1.31 17.35 -13.45
C PHE A 37 -0.12 17.50 -12.94
N PHE A 38 -0.41 17.37 -11.63
CA PHE A 38 -1.78 17.52 -11.11
C PHE A 38 -1.85 17.83 -9.60
N GLU A 39 -3.05 18.17 -9.13
CA GLU A 39 -3.32 18.43 -7.72
C GLU A 39 -3.05 17.18 -6.87
N ARG A 40 -2.20 17.33 -5.84
CA ARG A 40 -1.85 16.26 -4.91
C ARG A 40 -3.06 15.69 -4.16
N LYS A 41 -4.21 16.36 -4.18
CA LYS A 41 -5.48 15.89 -3.61
C LYS A 41 -6.55 15.92 -4.68
N GLY A 42 -7.49 14.98 -4.63
CA GLY A 42 -8.64 15.02 -5.52
C GLY A 42 -9.53 13.80 -5.38
N THR A 43 -10.41 13.64 -6.37
CA THR A 43 -11.35 12.51 -6.43
C THR A 43 -11.35 11.91 -7.84
N ILE A 44 -11.50 10.59 -7.90
CA ILE A 44 -11.68 9.82 -9.15
C ILE A 44 -12.63 8.64 -8.87
N GLU A 45 -13.75 8.55 -9.58
CA GLU A 45 -14.71 7.43 -9.43
C GLU A 45 -15.16 7.17 -7.97
N GLY A 46 -15.32 8.26 -7.21
CA GLY A 46 -15.68 8.21 -5.79
C GLY A 46 -14.57 7.71 -4.87
N ILE A 47 -13.32 7.67 -5.35
CA ILE A 47 -12.11 7.45 -4.55
C ILE A 47 -11.50 8.82 -4.30
N GLU A 48 -11.45 9.23 -3.04
CA GLU A 48 -10.68 10.39 -2.61
C GLU A 48 -9.20 10.00 -2.51
N TYR A 49 -8.29 10.87 -2.92
CA TYR A 49 -6.88 10.59 -2.83
C TYR A 49 -6.06 11.78 -2.35
N TYR A 50 -4.93 11.47 -1.71
CA TYR A 50 -3.92 12.44 -1.31
C TYR A 50 -2.51 11.86 -1.47
N PHE A 51 -1.71 12.46 -2.35
CA PHE A 51 -0.30 12.18 -2.53
C PHE A 51 0.54 12.90 -1.46
N HIS A 52 1.30 12.13 -0.69
CA HIS A 52 2.20 12.56 0.37
C HIS A 52 3.57 11.92 0.14
N GLY A 53 4.66 12.54 0.59
CA GLY A 53 6.02 11.96 0.44
C GLY A 53 6.27 11.26 -0.92
N SER A 54 6.60 9.97 -0.86
CA SER A 54 6.72 9.02 -1.99
C SER A 54 5.48 8.13 -2.18
N GLY A 55 4.38 8.42 -1.50
CA GLY A 55 3.20 7.56 -1.39
C GLY A 55 1.88 8.26 -1.69
N CYS A 56 0.81 7.53 -1.44
CA CYS A 56 -0.55 8.01 -1.61
C CYS A 56 -1.48 7.36 -0.60
N THR A 57 -2.39 8.16 -0.04
CA THR A 57 -3.57 7.67 0.67
C THR A 57 -4.76 7.73 -0.28
N ALA A 58 -5.42 6.60 -0.51
CA ALA A 58 -6.71 6.53 -1.18
C ALA A 58 -7.81 6.15 -0.17
N ASN A 59 -8.95 6.82 -0.24
CA ASN A 59 -10.12 6.53 0.59
C ASN A 59 -11.31 6.21 -0.32
N LYS A 60 -11.86 5.01 -0.17
CA LYS A 60 -13.08 4.57 -0.85
C LYS A 60 -14.10 4.15 0.18
N ASP A 61 -15.21 4.89 0.26
CA ASP A 61 -16.35 4.60 1.14
C ASP A 61 -15.93 4.42 2.62
N GLY A 62 -14.92 5.19 3.07
CA GLY A 62 -14.39 5.13 4.43
C GLY A 62 -13.25 4.12 4.63
N VAL A 63 -12.93 3.30 3.63
CA VAL A 63 -11.82 2.35 3.65
C VAL A 63 -10.54 3.04 3.19
N ILE A 64 -9.48 2.96 4.01
CA ILE A 64 -8.21 3.64 3.78
C ILE A 64 -7.20 2.66 3.18
N TYR A 65 -6.60 3.07 2.07
CA TYR A 65 -5.51 2.38 1.38
C TYR A 65 -4.33 3.36 1.31
N ASP A 66 -3.48 3.34 2.34
CA ASP A 66 -2.26 4.15 2.38
C ASP A 66 -1.05 3.31 1.99
N TYR A 67 -0.24 3.76 1.05
CA TYR A 67 0.92 3.02 0.53
C TYR A 67 2.04 3.96 0.11
N ASP A 68 3.25 3.43 0.02
CA ASP A 68 4.43 4.07 -0.55
C ASP A 68 4.78 3.42 -1.89
N ILE A 69 5.58 4.13 -2.68
CA ILE A 69 6.09 3.63 -3.96
C ILE A 69 7.60 3.72 -3.98
N SER A 70 8.25 2.58 -4.28
CA SER A 70 9.67 2.48 -4.55
C SER A 70 9.86 1.86 -5.94
N ILE A 71 10.40 2.61 -6.91
CA ILE A 71 10.75 2.11 -8.26
C ILE A 71 9.65 1.19 -8.87
N ASN A 72 8.39 1.65 -8.87
CA ASN A 72 7.18 0.93 -9.34
C ASN A 72 6.67 -0.25 -8.48
N GLU A 73 7.30 -0.54 -7.36
CA GLU A 73 6.86 -1.51 -6.36
C GLU A 73 5.94 -0.81 -5.35
N ILE A 74 4.84 -1.48 -4.98
CA ILE A 74 4.03 -1.07 -3.83
C ILE A 74 4.82 -1.45 -2.59
N ALA A 75 5.02 -0.45 -1.71
CA ALA A 75 5.56 -0.63 -0.39
C ALA A 75 4.57 -0.15 0.67
N PHE A 76 4.60 -0.74 1.85
CA PHE A 76 3.76 -0.31 2.96
C PHE A 76 4.38 -0.71 4.30
N SER A 77 4.08 0.06 5.35
CA SER A 77 4.40 -0.35 6.71
C SER A 77 3.29 -1.24 7.28
N GLN A 78 3.61 -2.01 8.33
CA GLN A 78 2.58 -2.74 9.09
C GLN A 78 1.42 -1.81 9.50
N TRP A 79 1.73 -0.60 9.97
CA TRP A 79 0.72 0.36 10.40
C TRP A 79 -0.27 0.73 9.29
N LYS A 80 0.23 0.97 8.07
CA LYS A 80 -0.61 1.29 6.90
C LYS A 80 -1.54 0.13 6.54
N PHE A 81 -1.03 -1.09 6.60
CA PHE A 81 -1.84 -2.28 6.37
C PHE A 81 -2.86 -2.53 7.50
N SER A 82 -2.47 -2.35 8.76
CA SER A 82 -3.39 -2.39 9.91
C SER A 82 -4.51 -1.35 9.77
N GLU A 83 -4.21 -0.16 9.23
CA GLU A 83 -5.23 0.86 8.98
C GLU A 83 -6.26 0.42 7.92
N PHE A 84 -5.81 -0.22 6.85
CA PHE A 84 -6.71 -0.86 5.88
C PHE A 84 -7.60 -1.91 6.56
N VAL A 85 -7.01 -2.85 7.31
CA VAL A 85 -7.76 -3.89 8.02
C VAL A 85 -8.81 -3.29 8.96
N ARG A 86 -8.43 -2.24 9.72
CA ARG A 86 -9.29 -1.57 10.70
C ARG A 86 -10.44 -0.79 10.04
N THR A 87 -10.23 -0.23 8.86
CA THR A 87 -11.24 0.58 8.17
C THR A 87 -12.12 -0.22 7.22
N HIS A 88 -11.68 -1.42 6.81
CA HIS A 88 -12.45 -2.29 5.93
C HIS A 88 -13.61 -2.98 6.67
N PRO A 89 -14.88 -2.83 6.23
CA PRO A 89 -16.07 -3.31 6.94
C PRO A 89 -16.05 -4.79 7.35
N GLU A 90 -15.50 -5.65 6.48
CA GLU A 90 -15.43 -7.09 6.73
C GLU A 90 -14.18 -7.50 7.51
N TYR A 91 -13.06 -6.78 7.36
CA TYR A 91 -11.78 -7.18 7.96
C TYR A 91 -11.64 -6.68 9.39
N GLN A 92 -12.26 -5.54 9.72
CA GLN A 92 -12.30 -5.05 11.10
C GLN A 92 -12.97 -6.05 12.06
N LYS A 93 -13.93 -6.86 11.56
CA LYS A 93 -14.65 -7.86 12.36
C LYS A 93 -13.75 -9.02 12.80
N LEU A 94 -12.64 -9.24 12.11
CA LEU A 94 -11.66 -10.27 12.44
C LEU A 94 -10.87 -9.91 13.72
N ASN A 95 -10.83 -8.62 14.07
CA ASN A 95 -10.24 -8.11 15.30
C ASN A 95 -8.81 -8.64 15.55
N TYR A 96 -7.98 -8.60 14.52
CA TYR A 96 -6.57 -9.00 14.63
C TYR A 96 -5.77 -8.01 15.47
N SER A 97 -4.92 -8.53 16.34
CA SER A 97 -3.92 -7.72 17.02
C SER A 97 -2.81 -7.32 16.05
N ASP A 98 -2.12 -6.22 16.35
CA ASP A 98 -0.96 -5.78 15.60
C ASP A 98 0.13 -6.87 15.56
N ASP A 99 0.40 -7.54 16.68
CA ASP A 99 1.37 -8.65 16.76
C ASP A 99 1.00 -9.82 15.82
N PHE A 100 -0.30 -10.12 15.67
CA PHE A 100 -0.75 -11.18 14.77
C PHE A 100 -0.56 -10.78 13.31
N ILE A 101 -0.89 -9.52 12.98
CA ILE A 101 -0.67 -8.98 11.63
C ILE A 101 0.82 -9.01 11.29
N GLU A 102 1.69 -8.56 12.20
CA GLU A 102 3.14 -8.58 12.01
C GLU A 102 3.65 -10.00 11.75
N TYR A 103 3.25 -10.96 12.59
CA TYR A 103 3.63 -12.35 12.43
C TYR A 103 3.20 -12.92 11.07
N GLU A 104 1.96 -12.68 10.64
CA GLU A 104 1.46 -13.18 9.37
C GLU A 104 2.14 -12.50 8.16
N LEU A 105 2.42 -11.20 8.22
CA LEU A 105 3.20 -10.51 7.20
C LEU A 105 4.62 -11.08 7.11
N TYR A 106 5.25 -11.42 8.23
CA TYR A 106 6.53 -12.13 8.24
C TYR A 106 6.46 -13.52 7.57
N GLN A 107 5.38 -14.27 7.77
CA GLN A 107 5.19 -15.54 7.07
C GLN A 107 5.10 -15.35 5.55
N LEU A 108 4.52 -14.23 5.07
CA LEU A 108 4.46 -13.91 3.64
C LEU A 108 5.83 -13.60 3.04
N ILE A 109 6.77 -13.07 3.84
CA ILE A 109 8.17 -12.93 3.42
C ILE A 109 8.79 -14.30 3.17
N SER A 110 8.59 -15.24 4.10
CA SER A 110 9.12 -16.60 3.98
C SER A 110 8.55 -17.37 2.78
N LYS A 111 7.35 -16.98 2.31
CA LYS A 111 6.70 -17.51 1.10
C LYS A 111 7.13 -16.82 -0.19
N GLY A 112 7.90 -15.73 -0.12
CA GLY A 112 8.30 -14.94 -1.29
C GLY A 112 7.20 -14.04 -1.86
N VAL A 113 6.12 -13.81 -1.12
CA VAL A 113 5.02 -12.90 -1.52
C VAL A 113 5.40 -11.44 -1.22
N LEU A 114 6.03 -11.23 -0.06
CA LEU A 114 6.55 -9.94 0.40
C LEU A 114 8.07 -10.02 0.57
N ASP A 115 8.71 -8.87 0.69
CA ASP A 115 10.09 -8.76 1.15
C ASP A 115 10.26 -7.51 2.02
N TRP A 116 11.35 -7.45 2.78
CA TRP A 116 11.68 -6.27 3.57
C TRP A 116 12.05 -5.10 2.66
N VAL A 117 11.56 -3.92 3.02
CA VAL A 117 12.15 -2.67 2.52
C VAL A 117 13.42 -2.41 3.32
N ILE A 118 14.57 -2.78 2.75
CA ILE A 118 15.88 -2.46 3.33
C ILE A 118 16.21 -1.01 2.97
N ILE A 119 16.00 -0.09 3.91
CA ILE A 119 16.52 1.27 3.80
C ILE A 119 17.99 1.20 4.21
N GLU A 120 18.91 1.14 3.25
CA GLU A 120 20.34 1.31 3.52
C GLU A 120 20.60 2.75 3.99
N ASN A 121 20.38 3.04 5.27
CA ASN A 121 20.96 4.21 5.91
C ASN A 121 22.29 3.79 6.52
N THR A 122 23.37 4.15 5.84
CA THR A 122 24.66 4.43 6.48
C THR A 122 24.41 5.31 7.72
N GLU A 123 24.97 4.87 8.85
CA GLU A 123 25.00 5.56 10.16
C GLU A 123 23.80 5.32 11.10
N ASN A 124 23.99 4.31 11.97
CA ASN A 124 23.42 4.21 13.32
C ASN A 124 21.91 4.45 13.47
N PRO A 125 21.04 3.43 13.32
CA PRO A 125 19.66 3.56 13.76
C PRO A 125 19.64 3.60 15.29
N SER A 126 19.29 4.76 15.85
CA SER A 126 18.95 4.88 17.27
C SER A 126 17.87 3.86 17.62
N PHE A 127 18.20 2.94 18.53
CA PHE A 127 17.26 1.96 19.09
C PHE A 127 15.95 2.66 19.53
N GLY A 128 14.81 2.21 19.00
CA GLY A 128 13.50 2.59 19.56
C GLY A 128 12.28 2.44 18.65
N CYS A 129 12.44 2.42 17.33
CA CYS A 129 11.31 2.21 16.41
C CYS A 129 11.82 1.54 15.13
N VAL A 130 11.76 0.20 15.07
CA VAL A 130 11.98 -0.51 13.81
C VAL A 130 10.67 -0.40 13.04
N PHE A 131 10.59 0.57 12.12
CA PHE A 131 9.45 0.66 11.21
C PHE A 131 9.52 -0.49 10.21
N MET A 132 8.85 -1.59 10.51
CA MET A 132 8.71 -2.72 9.60
C MET A 132 7.94 -2.30 8.36
N SER A 133 8.65 -2.30 7.23
CA SER A 133 8.12 -1.95 5.91
C SER A 133 8.35 -3.10 4.95
N TYR A 134 7.33 -3.35 4.13
CA TYR A 134 7.22 -4.48 3.23
C TYR A 134 7.12 -3.97 1.80
N ARG A 135 7.76 -4.66 0.87
CA ARG A 135 7.54 -4.51 -0.58
C ARG A 135 6.84 -5.73 -1.14
N VAL A 136 6.00 -5.53 -2.14
CA VAL A 136 5.29 -6.61 -2.83
C VAL A 136 6.20 -7.25 -3.88
N LEU A 137 6.36 -8.58 -3.83
CA LEU A 137 7.10 -9.34 -4.84
C LEU A 137 6.16 -10.07 -5.82
N GLU A 138 5.06 -10.61 -5.30
CA GLU A 138 4.06 -11.33 -6.10
C GLU A 138 2.79 -10.51 -6.22
N GLU A 139 2.48 -10.06 -7.45
CA GLU A 139 1.23 -9.37 -7.74
C GLU A 139 0.06 -10.36 -7.74
N PRO A 140 -1.09 -10.00 -7.14
CA PRO A 140 -2.27 -10.86 -7.23
C PRO A 140 -2.65 -11.05 -8.71
N PRO A 141 -3.12 -12.24 -9.12
CA PRO A 141 -3.55 -12.48 -10.48
C PRO A 141 -4.65 -11.48 -10.81
N PHE A 142 -4.34 -10.52 -11.69
CA PHE A 142 -5.24 -9.44 -12.06
C PHE A 142 -6.62 -10.00 -12.40
N LEU A 143 -7.67 -9.46 -11.79
CA LEU A 143 -9.01 -9.49 -12.38
C LEU A 143 -8.99 -8.46 -13.52
N ILE A 144 -8.52 -8.91 -14.68
CA ILE A 144 -8.72 -8.20 -15.95
C ILE A 144 -10.17 -8.51 -16.35
N ASP A 145 -11.07 -7.58 -16.10
CA ASP A 145 -12.34 -7.48 -16.82
C ASP A 145 -12.22 -6.40 -17.92
#